data_AF-A0A0E2Z323-F1
#
_entry.id   AF-A0A0E2Z323-F1
#
_cell.length_a   1.000
_cell.length_b   1.000
_cell.length_c   1.000
_cell.angle_alpha   90.00
_cell.angle_beta   90.00
_cell.angle_gamma   90.00
#
_symmetry.space_group_name_H-M   'P 1'
#
loop_
_entity.id
_entity.type
_entity.pdbx_description
1 polymer ?
#
loop_
_entity_poly.entity_id
_entity_poly.type
_entity_poly.pdbx_seq_one_letter_code
_entity_poly.pdbx_strand_id
1 'polypeptide(L)'
;MVKYNYAGPEVEMADDATGQVRLFYQVHDADSLVSILALDGWKMTARYLDNGPDARITIRLREMDLDTGEFTNIFKIDSDDYAADELYQTQNKDFELGCFSSYSFDFSNHAYYVVVKLEKTGLAGQAGIAGMKIEPTNCLL
;
A
#
# COMPACT_ATOMS: atom_id res chain seq x y z
N MET A 1 -23.85 -8.36 -0.12
CA MET A 1 -23.51 -6.98 -0.53
C MET A 1 -22.29 -6.60 0.28
N VAL A 2 -21.20 -6.19 -0.37
CA VAL A 2 -19.97 -5.77 0.33
C VAL A 2 -20.26 -4.41 0.98
N LYS A 3 -20.01 -4.28 2.28
CA LYS A 3 -20.16 -3.05 3.05
C LYS A 3 -18.81 -2.68 3.66
N TYR A 4 -18.49 -1.40 3.66
CA TYR A 4 -17.26 -0.86 4.25
C TYR A 4 -17.57 0.46 4.94
N ASN A 5 -16.80 0.78 5.98
CA ASN A 5 -16.86 2.05 6.68
C ASN A 5 -15.74 2.96 6.16
N TYR A 6 -16.06 4.23 5.92
CA TYR A 6 -15.09 5.24 5.52
C TYR A 6 -15.10 6.37 6.56
N ALA A 7 -13.97 6.58 7.23
CA ALA A 7 -13.80 7.61 8.25
C ALA A 7 -12.48 8.36 8.03
N GLY A 8 -12.47 9.32 7.10
CA GLY A 8 -11.25 10.05 6.75
C GLY A 8 -10.27 9.17 5.95
N PRO A 9 -8.98 9.06 6.32
CA PRO A 9 -8.04 8.18 5.61
C PRO A 9 -8.29 6.69 5.88
N GLU A 10 -9.17 6.37 6.83
CA GLU A 10 -9.42 5.01 7.28
C GLU A 10 -10.56 4.34 6.51
N VAL A 11 -10.30 3.12 6.05
CA VAL A 11 -11.28 2.26 5.39
C VAL A 11 -11.21 0.87 5.99
N GLU A 12 -12.36 0.36 6.42
CA GLU A 12 -12.51 -0.97 7.01
C GLU A 12 -13.66 -1.73 6.37
N MET A 13 -13.50 -3.05 6.25
CA MET A 13 -14.61 -3.95 5.92
C MET A 13 -15.62 -3.96 7.08
N ALA A 14 -16.92 -3.82 6.79
CA ALA A 14 -17.94 -3.85 7.83
C ALA A 14 -17.98 -5.21 8.56
N ASP A 15 -18.39 -5.19 9.83
CA ASP A 15 -18.43 -6.38 10.70
C ASP A 15 -19.30 -7.51 10.12
N ASP A 16 -20.42 -7.15 9.48
CA ASP A 16 -21.39 -8.08 8.89
C ASP A 16 -21.08 -8.45 7.43
N ALA A 17 -19.95 -8.02 6.88
CA ALA A 17 -19.59 -8.25 5.48
C ALA A 17 -18.51 -9.34 5.33
N THR A 18 -18.58 -10.06 4.21
CA THR A 18 -17.46 -10.84 3.67
C THR A 18 -17.26 -10.44 2.20
N GLY A 19 -16.06 -10.68 1.68
CA GLY A 19 -15.71 -10.36 0.31
C GLY A 19 -14.47 -9.48 0.23
N GLN A 20 -14.40 -8.67 -0.84
CA GLN A 20 -13.24 -7.85 -1.15
C GLN A 20 -13.64 -6.42 -1.46
N VAL A 21 -12.87 -5.47 -0.96
CA VAL A 21 -12.91 -4.05 -1.36
C VAL A 21 -11.58 -3.70 -1.99
N ARG A 22 -11.64 -2.90 -3.07
CA ARG A 22 -10.46 -2.34 -3.73
C ARG A 22 -10.54 -0.83 -3.71
N LEU A 23 -9.49 -0.21 -3.19
CA LEU A 23 -9.32 1.23 -3.13
C LEU A 23 -8.20 1.62 -4.10
N PHE A 24 -8.40 2.71 -4.82
CA PHE A 24 -7.47 3.21 -5.81
C PHE A 24 -7.10 4.64 -5.45
N TYR A 25 -5.82 4.87 -5.20
CA TYR A 25 -5.27 6.20 -4.91
C TYR A 25 -4.33 6.60 -6.03
N GLN A 26 -4.57 7.75 -6.64
CA GLN A 26 -3.62 8.33 -7.59
C GLN A 26 -2.46 8.96 -6.83
N VAL A 27 -1.24 8.70 -7.28
CA VAL A 27 -0.05 9.35 -6.75
C VAL A 27 0.25 10.55 -7.64
N HIS A 28 0.36 11.72 -7.02
CA HIS A 28 0.72 12.96 -7.69
C HIS A 28 2.16 13.33 -7.34
N ASP A 29 2.83 13.96 -8.30
CA ASP A 29 4.09 14.62 -8.03
C ASP A 29 3.85 15.76 -7.04
N ALA A 30 4.57 15.70 -5.92
CA ALA A 30 4.69 16.80 -4.99
C ALA A 30 6.16 17.21 -5.05
N ASP A 31 6.49 18.50 -4.96
CA ASP A 31 7.87 19.03 -5.04
C ASP A 31 8.90 18.30 -4.13
N SER A 32 8.43 17.52 -3.16
CA SER A 32 9.19 16.60 -2.29
C SER A 32 9.50 15.20 -2.86
N LEU A 33 9.03 14.83 -4.06
CA LEU A 33 9.42 13.60 -4.76
C LEU A 33 10.66 13.80 -5.64
N VAL A 34 11.12 15.05 -5.78
CA VAL A 34 12.39 15.37 -6.44
C VAL A 34 13.53 15.09 -5.46
N SER A 35 14.39 14.13 -5.80
CA SER A 35 15.52 13.65 -4.98
C SER A 35 16.35 14.79 -4.41
N ILE A 36 16.23 15.01 -3.10
CA ILE A 36 17.05 15.96 -2.35
C ILE A 36 18.23 15.15 -1.80
N LEU A 37 19.37 15.20 -2.50
CA LEU A 37 20.73 14.88 -2.06
C LEU A 37 20.89 13.66 -1.11
N ALA A 38 21.46 12.58 -1.67
CA ALA A 38 21.98 11.37 -0.98
C ALA A 38 20.98 10.26 -0.57
N LEU A 39 19.74 10.30 -1.03
CA LEU A 39 18.80 9.18 -0.93
C LEU A 39 18.82 8.38 -2.24
N ASP A 40 19.08 7.08 -2.16
CA ASP A 40 19.26 6.18 -3.31
C ASP A 40 18.07 5.22 -3.52
N GLY A 41 16.98 5.42 -2.77
CA GLY A 41 15.76 4.68 -2.97
C GLY A 41 14.55 5.28 -2.28
N TRP A 42 13.54 4.44 -2.16
CA TRP A 42 12.22 4.83 -1.67
C TRP A 42 11.67 3.78 -0.71
N LYS A 43 10.82 4.23 0.20
CA LYS A 43 10.13 3.36 1.16
C LYS A 43 8.63 3.62 1.10
N MET A 44 7.87 2.53 1.10
CA MET A 44 6.42 2.59 1.33
C MET A 44 6.12 2.02 2.72
N THR A 45 5.41 2.81 3.54
CA THR A 45 4.93 2.42 4.85
C THR A 45 3.42 2.41 4.85
N ALA A 46 2.82 1.40 5.46
CA ALA A 46 1.37 1.28 5.61
C ALA A 46 1.00 0.97 7.04
N ARG A 47 -0.10 1.59 7.50
CA ARG A 47 -0.76 1.27 8.76
C ARG A 47 -2.07 0.56 8.45
N TYR A 48 -2.16 -0.73 8.81
CA TYR A 48 -3.28 -1.60 8.47
C TYR A 48 -3.70 -2.47 9.66
N LEU A 49 -4.92 -3.00 9.59
CA LEU A 49 -5.49 -3.94 10.54
C LEU A 49 -5.68 -5.27 9.83
N ASP A 50 -4.98 -6.31 10.29
CA ASP A 50 -5.15 -7.71 9.88
C ASP A 50 -5.21 -8.55 11.16
N ASN A 51 -6.40 -9.00 11.53
CA ASN A 51 -6.62 -9.73 12.78
C ASN A 51 -6.50 -11.26 12.64
N GLY A 52 -6.01 -11.78 11.51
CA GLY A 52 -5.70 -13.19 11.35
C GLY A 52 -6.32 -13.84 10.13
N PRO A 53 -6.60 -15.16 10.16
CA PRO A 53 -6.75 -15.98 8.95
C PRO A 53 -7.96 -15.64 8.08
N ASP A 54 -8.91 -14.86 8.59
CA ASP A 54 -10.09 -14.40 7.87
C ASP A 54 -9.97 -12.97 7.32
N ALA A 55 -8.81 -12.34 7.47
CA ALA A 55 -8.49 -11.01 6.99
C ALA A 55 -7.21 -11.05 6.15
N ARG A 56 -7.14 -10.19 5.13
CA ARG A 56 -5.91 -9.96 4.38
C ARG A 56 -5.92 -8.59 3.72
N ILE A 57 -4.76 -7.95 3.71
CA ILE A 57 -4.53 -6.64 3.11
C ILE A 57 -3.38 -6.77 2.14
N THR A 58 -3.64 -6.43 0.88
CA THR A 58 -2.60 -6.32 -0.13
C THR A 58 -2.55 -4.90 -0.66
N ILE A 59 -1.39 -4.26 -0.55
CA ILE A 59 -1.14 -2.91 -1.06
C ILE A 59 -0.14 -3.03 -2.20
N ARG A 60 -0.44 -2.43 -3.35
CA ARG A 60 0.46 -2.42 -4.51
C ARG A 60 0.66 -1.00 -5.02
N LEU A 61 1.92 -0.57 -5.16
CA LEU A 61 2.27 0.58 -5.98
C LEU A 61 2.44 0.11 -7.42
N ARG A 62 1.76 0.76 -8.34
CA ARG A 62 1.76 0.43 -9.76
C ARG A 62 2.09 1.67 -10.58
N GLU A 63 2.86 1.48 -11.63
CA GLU A 63 2.97 2.43 -12.74
C GLU A 63 2.05 2.00 -13.86
N MET A 64 1.55 2.97 -14.60
CA MET A 64 0.88 2.82 -15.87
C MET A 64 1.63 3.66 -16.89
N ASP A 65 2.12 3.02 -17.95
CA ASP A 65 2.69 3.70 -19.10
C ASP A 65 1.58 4.48 -19.82
N LEU A 66 1.80 5.78 -20.08
CA LEU A 66 0.78 6.67 -20.62
C LEU A 66 0.52 6.44 -22.11
N ASP A 67 1.46 5.87 -22.85
CA ASP A 67 1.34 5.63 -24.29
C ASP A 67 0.61 4.31 -24.57
N THR A 68 0.89 3.28 -23.77
CA THR A 68 0.40 1.91 -23.98
C THR A 68 -0.74 1.53 -23.03
N GLY A 69 -0.85 2.19 -21.87
CA GLY A 69 -1.77 1.84 -20.79
C GLY A 69 -1.38 0.57 -20.03
N GLU A 70 -0.18 0.01 -20.28
CA GLU A 70 0.30 -1.18 -19.58
C GLU A 70 0.64 -0.85 -18.12
N PHE A 71 0.27 -1.76 -17.20
CA PHE A 71 0.53 -1.59 -15.78
C PHE A 71 1.64 -2.51 -15.27
N THR A 72 2.66 -1.92 -14.64
CA THR A 72 3.72 -2.66 -13.95
C THR A 72 3.57 -2.51 -12.43
N ASN A 73 3.78 -3.59 -11.68
CA ASN A 73 3.82 -3.53 -10.22
C ASN A 73 5.25 -3.16 -9.78
N ILE A 74 5.38 -2.04 -9.07
CA ILE A 74 6.66 -1.56 -8.55
C ILE A 74 6.91 -2.15 -7.17
N PHE A 75 5.88 -2.14 -6.32
CA PHE A 75 6.01 -2.52 -4.92
C PHE A 75 4.75 -3.22 -4.40
N LYS A 76 4.92 -4.07 -3.39
CA LYS A 76 3.82 -4.80 -2.75
C LYS A 76 4.06 -4.99 -1.26
N ILE A 77 3.08 -4.62 -0.43
CA ILE A 77 2.92 -5.12 0.94
C ILE A 77 1.81 -6.17 0.93
N ASP A 78 2.06 -7.29 1.59
CA ASP A 78 1.07 -8.33 1.87
C ASP A 78 1.03 -8.52 3.39
N SER A 79 -0.14 -8.41 4.01
CA SER A 79 -0.24 -8.56 5.47
C SER A 79 0.09 -9.98 5.95
N ASP A 80 -0.14 -11.00 5.10
CA ASP A 80 0.25 -12.40 5.35
C ASP A 80 1.78 -12.58 5.51
N ASP A 81 2.59 -11.61 5.08
CA ASP A 81 4.05 -11.63 5.28
C ASP A 81 4.44 -11.24 6.73
N TYR A 82 3.47 -10.84 7.57
CA TYR A 82 3.65 -10.36 8.94
C TYR A 82 2.74 -11.10 9.92
N ALA A 83 3.06 -11.02 11.22
CA ALA A 83 2.15 -11.54 12.24
C ALA A 83 0.86 -10.71 12.29
N ALA A 84 -0.27 -11.39 12.43
CA ALA A 84 -1.56 -10.75 12.65
C ALA A 84 -1.60 -10.00 13.99
N ASP A 85 -2.41 -8.95 14.06
CA ASP A 85 -2.62 -8.12 15.24
C ASP A 85 -4.10 -7.68 15.31
N GLU A 86 -4.67 -7.71 16.51
CA GLU A 86 -6.03 -7.22 16.75
C GLU A 86 -6.15 -5.69 16.64
N LEU A 87 -5.01 -4.99 16.61
CA LEU A 87 -4.91 -3.55 16.45
C LEU A 87 -4.24 -3.18 15.13
N TYR A 88 -4.42 -1.92 14.74
CA TYR A 88 -3.69 -1.34 13.62
C TYR A 88 -2.18 -1.39 13.86
N GLN A 89 -1.50 -2.19 13.05
CA GLN A 89 -0.06 -2.30 13.00
C GLN A 89 0.53 -1.47 11.85
N THR A 90 1.81 -1.13 11.94
CA THR A 90 2.52 -0.35 10.91
C THR A 90 3.68 -1.15 10.39
N GLN A 91 3.66 -1.42 9.09
CA GLN A 91 4.72 -2.16 8.43
C GLN A 91 5.24 -1.38 7.22
N ASN A 92 6.50 -1.61 6.94
CA ASN A 92 7.15 -1.29 5.67
C ASN A 92 7.80 -2.59 5.19
N LYS A 93 7.90 -2.79 3.87
CA LYS A 93 8.50 -4.02 3.37
C LYS A 93 10.01 -3.89 3.25
N ASP A 94 10.68 -4.78 3.97
CA ASP A 94 12.08 -5.13 3.82
C ASP A 94 12.27 -6.06 2.60
N PHE A 95 12.87 -5.55 1.52
CA PHE A 95 14.16 -6.17 1.11
C PHE A 95 15.14 -5.84 2.24
N GLU A 96 16.22 -6.58 2.49
CA GLU A 96 17.12 -6.48 3.67
C GLU A 96 17.52 -5.05 4.22
N LEU A 97 17.13 -3.96 3.54
CA LEU A 97 17.33 -2.54 3.82
C LEU A 97 16.04 -1.68 3.84
N GLY A 98 14.83 -2.26 3.81
CA GLY A 98 13.55 -1.52 3.99
C GLY A 98 13.14 -0.59 2.84
N CYS A 99 13.70 -0.78 1.65
CA CYS A 99 13.56 0.18 0.56
C CYS A 99 13.69 -0.48 -0.84
N PHE A 100 13.23 0.23 -1.87
CA PHE A 100 13.48 -0.11 -3.26
C PHE A 100 14.51 0.84 -3.86
N SER A 101 15.76 0.38 -3.92
CA SER A 101 16.90 1.14 -4.42
C SER A 101 16.83 1.35 -5.93
N SER A 102 17.42 2.44 -6.41
CA SER A 102 17.56 2.78 -7.84
C SER A 102 16.28 3.02 -8.64
N TYR A 103 15.10 3.04 -8.02
CA TYR A 103 13.86 3.41 -8.71
C TYR A 103 13.71 4.94 -8.77
N SER A 104 13.35 5.45 -9.93
CA SER A 104 13.00 6.86 -10.12
C SER A 104 11.59 6.94 -10.67
N PHE A 105 10.78 7.82 -10.10
CA PHE A 105 9.50 8.15 -10.71
C PHE A 105 9.74 8.99 -11.99
N ASP A 106 9.00 8.65 -13.04
CA ASP A 106 8.91 9.40 -14.30
C ASP A 106 7.44 9.75 -14.54
N PHE A 107 6.99 10.83 -13.90
CA PHE A 107 5.64 11.35 -14.06
C PHE A 107 5.38 11.97 -15.44
N SER A 108 6.39 12.05 -16.32
CA SER A 108 6.21 12.55 -17.69
C SER A 108 5.65 11.47 -18.61
N ASN A 109 6.12 10.23 -18.44
CA ASN A 109 5.71 9.09 -19.27
C ASN A 109 4.78 8.10 -18.55
N HIS A 110 4.63 8.22 -17.22
CA HIS A 110 3.85 7.27 -16.43
C HIS A 110 2.88 7.96 -15.46
N ALA A 111 1.75 7.31 -15.23
CA ALA A 111 0.86 7.59 -14.10
C ALA A 111 1.05 6.54 -13.00
N TYR A 112 0.88 6.95 -11.75
CA TYR A 112 1.18 6.09 -10.60
C TYR A 112 -0.05 5.93 -9.72
N TYR A 113 -0.24 4.70 -9.22
CA TYR A 113 -1.41 4.33 -8.43
C TYR A 113 -1.03 3.43 -7.26
N VAL A 114 -1.62 3.67 -6.10
CA VAL A 114 -1.65 2.71 -5.01
C VAL A 114 -2.99 1.99 -5.03
N VAL A 115 -2.94 0.66 -5.15
CA VAL A 115 -4.10 -0.22 -5.10
C VAL A 115 -4.08 -0.96 -3.77
N VAL A 116 -5.06 -0.69 -2.92
CA VAL A 116 -5.28 -1.43 -1.67
C VAL A 116 -6.41 -2.41 -1.89
N LYS A 117 -6.17 -3.68 -1.57
CA LYS A 117 -7.19 -4.72 -1.53
C LYS A 117 -7.37 -5.13 -0.07
N LEU A 118 -8.57 -4.93 0.45
CA LEU A 118 -9.02 -5.48 1.73
C LEU A 118 -9.82 -6.73 1.43
N GLU A 119 -9.50 -7.84 2.07
CA GLU A 119 -10.19 -9.11 1.92
C GLU A 119 -10.63 -9.61 3.29
N LYS A 120 -11.88 -10.05 3.36
CA LYS A 120 -12.48 -10.66 4.54
C LYS A 120 -13.18 -11.96 4.12
N THR A 121 -12.64 -13.11 4.50
CA THR A 121 -13.19 -14.43 4.10
C THR A 121 -14.17 -15.01 5.13
N GLY A 122 -14.11 -14.55 6.38
CA GLY A 122 -15.00 -14.96 7.47
C GLY A 122 -15.49 -13.79 8.31
N LEU A 123 -16.57 -13.97 9.07
CA LEU A 123 -17.16 -12.90 9.89
C LEU A 123 -16.24 -12.41 11.00
N ALA A 124 -15.35 -13.29 11.49
CA ALA A 124 -14.34 -12.94 12.50
C ALA A 124 -13.20 -12.09 11.93
N GLY A 125 -13.03 -12.02 10.61
CA GLY A 125 -11.99 -11.22 9.98
C GLY A 125 -12.23 -9.72 10.13
N GLN A 126 -11.16 -8.97 10.35
CA GLN A 126 -11.13 -7.52 10.32
C GLN A 126 -9.95 -7.10 9.45
N ALA A 127 -10.29 -6.49 8.31
CA ALA A 127 -9.34 -5.98 7.34
C ALA A 127 -9.56 -4.48 7.18
N GLY A 128 -8.52 -3.70 7.52
CA GLY A 128 -8.58 -2.24 7.53
C GLY A 128 -7.30 -1.59 7.04
N ILE A 129 -7.41 -0.37 6.52
CA ILE A 129 -6.27 0.49 6.17
C ILE A 129 -6.52 1.87 6.79
N ALA A 130 -5.54 2.38 7.55
CA ALA A 130 -5.64 3.70 8.21
C ALA A 130 -4.76 4.76 7.55
N GLY A 131 -3.67 4.35 6.90
CA GLY A 131 -2.77 5.31 6.26
C GLY A 131 -1.65 4.66 5.49
N MET A 132 -1.13 5.40 4.52
CA MET A 132 0.01 5.00 3.69
C MET A 132 0.89 6.21 3.43
N LYS A 133 2.19 5.97 3.32
CA LYS A 133 3.18 6.99 2.96
C LYS A 133 4.21 6.38 2.02
N ILE A 134 4.58 7.13 0.98
CA ILE A 134 5.74 6.88 0.13
C ILE A 134 6.71 8.03 0.40
N GLU A 135 7.95 7.71 0.73
CA GLU A 135 8.98 8.71 1.02
C GLU A 135 10.33 8.28 0.46
N PRO A 136 11.19 9.24 0.05
CA PRO A 136 12.57 8.91 -0.30
C PRO A 136 13.30 8.43 0.97
N THR A 137 14.21 7.47 0.82
CA THR A 137 14.99 6.89 1.92
C THR A 137 16.40 6.55 1.46
N ASN A 138 17.31 6.40 2.42
CA ASN A 138 18.62 5.82 2.15
C ASN A 138 18.49 4.30 2.31
N CYS A 139 18.86 3.57 1.26
CA CYS A 139 18.93 2.13 1.23
C CYS A 139 20.26 1.58 1.73
N LEU A 140 21.29 2.42 1.88
CA LEU A 140 22.61 1.99 2.35
C LEU A 140 22.74 2.17 3.87
N LEU A 141 22.33 1.16 4.64
CA LEU A 141 22.70 0.99 6.05
C LEU A 141 23.14 -0.44 6.36
#